data_AF-A0A0N9VPS5-F1
#
_entry.id   AF-A0A0N9VPS5-F1
#
_cell.length_a   1.000
_cell.length_b   1.000
_cell.length_c   1.000
_cell.angle_alpha   90.00
_cell.angle_beta   90.00
_cell.angle_gamma   90.00
#
_symmetry.space_group_name_H-M   'P 1'
#
loop_
_entity.id
_entity.type
_entity.pdbx_description
1 polymer ?
#
loop_
_entity_poly.entity_id
_entity_poly.type
_entity_poly.pdbx_seq_one_letter_code
_entity_poly.pdbx_strand_id
1 'polypeptide(L)'
;MFDVSILRELLVSCVQFLQLSLEAISVICVVIGLIKTLIVLIQFKSGRTARYCFGDWLATALEFQLAADILATTVDPDLDSLIKLAIIALIRTFLNYFLAKELEHKPELEQKKS
;
A
#
# COMPACT_ATOMS: atom_id res chain seq x y z
N MET A 1 18.09 -18.33 35.09
CA MET A 1 17.99 -16.92 34.64
C MET A 1 18.33 -16.76 33.15
N PHE A 2 18.54 -17.84 32.38
CA PHE A 2 19.03 -17.78 30.98
C PHE A 2 17.96 -18.09 29.91
N ASP A 3 16.76 -18.54 30.27
CA ASP A 3 15.81 -19.07 29.27
C ASP A 3 14.93 -18.00 28.60
N VAL A 4 14.56 -16.93 29.31
CA VAL A 4 13.60 -15.93 28.80
C VAL A 4 14.27 -14.92 27.86
N SER A 5 15.53 -14.57 28.12
CA SER A 5 16.28 -13.59 27.33
C SER A 5 16.59 -14.11 25.93
N ILE A 6 17.03 -15.37 25.83
CA ILE A 6 17.32 -16.03 24.54
C ILE A 6 16.04 -16.19 23.71
N LEU A 7 14.93 -16.57 24.35
CA LEU A 7 13.65 -16.72 23.66
C LEU A 7 13.15 -15.37 23.11
N ARG A 8 13.37 -14.27 23.84
CA ARG A 8 13.09 -12.92 23.36
C ARG A 8 13.98 -12.50 22.20
N GLU A 9 15.29 -12.73 22.27
CA GLU A 9 16.21 -12.40 21.15
C GLU A 9 15.83 -13.16 19.88
N LEU A 10 15.51 -14.45 19.98
CA LEU A 10 15.05 -15.24 18.83
C LEU A 10 13.71 -14.74 18.28
N LEU A 11 12.77 -14.37 19.15
CA LEU A 11 11.48 -13.81 18.73
C LEU A 11 11.66 -12.48 17.99
N VAL A 12 12.45 -11.55 18.55
CA VAL A 12 12.75 -10.25 17.94
C VAL A 12 13.37 -10.44 16.56
N SER A 13 14.39 -11.30 16.46
CA SER A 13 15.09 -11.55 15.20
C SER A 13 14.17 -12.20 14.14
N CYS A 14 13.29 -13.11 14.55
CA CYS A 14 12.32 -13.75 13.66
C CYS A 14 11.29 -12.74 13.14
N VAL A 15 10.74 -11.92 14.03
CA VAL A 15 9.74 -10.89 13.67
C VAL A 15 10.34 -9.83 12.76
N GLN A 16 11.56 -9.37 13.03
CA GLN A 16 12.25 -8.41 12.15
C GLN A 16 12.46 -8.98 10.74
N PHE A 17 12.83 -10.26 10.62
CA PHE A 17 12.98 -10.90 9.32
C PHE A 17 11.64 -11.00 8.57
N LEU A 18 10.58 -11.33 9.30
CA LEU A 18 9.23 -11.46 8.74
C LEU A 18 8.65 -10.09 8.34
N GLN A 19 8.88 -9.05 9.16
CA GLN A 19 8.54 -7.67 8.84
C GLN A 19 9.25 -7.21 7.55
N LEU A 20 10.56 -7.39 7.47
CA LEU A 20 11.35 -7.04 6.28
C LEU A 20 10.84 -7.76 5.02
N SER A 21 10.47 -9.03 5.17
CA SER A 21 9.92 -9.82 4.06
C SER A 21 8.58 -9.25 3.58
N LEU A 22 7.67 -8.91 4.49
CA LEU A 22 6.37 -8.32 4.15
C LEU A 22 6.50 -6.92 3.54
N GLU A 23 7.41 -6.10 4.07
CA GLU A 23 7.75 -4.79 3.48
C GLU A 23 8.29 -4.94 2.05
N ALA A 24 9.20 -5.89 1.82
CA ALA A 24 9.74 -6.17 0.50
C ALA A 24 8.65 -6.62 -0.49
N ILE A 25 7.74 -7.51 -0.07
CA ILE A 25 6.61 -7.98 -0.88
C ILE A 25 5.68 -6.80 -1.22
N SER A 26 5.35 -5.96 -0.25
CA SER A 26 4.53 -4.76 -0.46
C SER A 26 5.16 -3.82 -1.49
N VAL A 27 6.45 -3.51 -1.36
CA VAL A 27 7.17 -2.68 -2.33
C VAL A 27 7.13 -3.29 -3.73
N ILE A 28 7.38 -4.61 -3.85
CA ILE A 28 7.33 -5.32 -5.13
C ILE A 28 5.92 -5.23 -5.76
N CYS A 29 4.86 -5.44 -4.98
CA CYS A 29 3.48 -5.28 -5.43
C CYS A 29 3.21 -3.87 -5.97
N VAL A 30 3.66 -2.83 -5.28
CA VAL A 30 3.53 -1.43 -5.74
C VAL A 30 4.28 -1.21 -7.05
N VAL A 31 5.51 -1.72 -7.18
CA VAL A 31 6.31 -1.57 -8.41
C VAL A 31 5.63 -2.29 -9.59
N ILE A 32 5.14 -3.52 -9.40
CA ILE A 32 4.43 -4.27 -10.44
C ILE A 32 3.16 -3.54 -10.86
N GLY A 33 2.37 -3.08 -9.88
CA GLY A 33 1.16 -2.30 -10.13
C GLY A 33 1.45 -1.02 -10.90
N LEU A 34 2.53 -0.32 -10.57
CA LEU A 34 2.96 0.89 -11.27
C LEU A 34 3.34 0.60 -12.72
N ILE A 35 4.13 -0.44 -12.98
CA ILE A 35 4.54 -0.83 -14.33
C ILE A 35 3.31 -1.20 -15.18
N LYS A 36 2.41 -2.03 -14.65
CA LYS A 36 1.16 -2.42 -15.33
C LYS A 36 0.29 -1.20 -15.65
N THR A 37 0.17 -0.28 -14.71
CA THR A 37 -0.57 0.98 -14.85
C THR A 37 0.02 1.86 -15.94
N LEU A 38 1.35 1.99 -15.98
CA LEU A 38 2.05 2.80 -16.98
C LEU A 38 1.87 2.23 -18.39
N ILE A 39 1.95 0.90 -18.55
CA ILE A 39 1.68 0.23 -19.83
C ILE A 39 0.25 0.49 -20.30
N VAL A 40 -0.75 0.33 -19.42
CA VAL A 40 -2.16 0.58 -19.75
C VAL A 40 -2.40 2.05 -20.12
N LEU A 41 -1.74 2.98 -19.42
CA LEU A 41 -1.84 4.42 -19.70
C LEU A 41 -1.31 4.77 -21.09
N ILE A 42 -0.18 4.16 -21.50
CA ILE A 42 0.44 4.38 -22.81
C ILE A 42 -0.36 3.70 -23.94
N GLN A 43 -0.90 2.50 -23.70
CA GLN A 43 -1.62 1.73 -24.73
C GLN A 43 -3.05 2.23 -24.99
N PHE A 44 -3.83 2.51 -23.95
CA PHE A 44 -5.29 2.74 -24.10
C PHE A 44 -5.71 4.21 -23.99
N LYS A 45 -4.79 5.13 -23.66
CA LYS A 45 -5.05 6.58 -23.46
C LYS A 45 -6.26 6.88 -22.54
N SER A 46 -6.68 5.87 -21.77
CA SER A 46 -7.82 5.93 -20.85
C SER A 46 -7.25 5.84 -19.44
N GLY A 47 -7.02 7.02 -18.86
CA GLY A 47 -6.49 7.14 -17.49
C GLY A 47 -7.39 6.47 -16.44
N ARG A 48 -8.68 6.22 -16.73
CA ARG A 48 -9.61 5.55 -15.80
C ARG A 48 -9.23 4.09 -15.54
N THR A 49 -9.04 3.29 -16.59
CA THR A 49 -8.70 1.86 -16.45
C THR A 49 -7.34 1.66 -15.80
N ALA A 50 -6.38 2.53 -16.10
CA ALA A 50 -5.06 2.53 -15.47
C ALA A 50 -5.16 2.74 -13.95
N ARG A 51 -6.00 3.68 -13.49
CA ARG A 51 -6.18 3.98 -12.06
C ARG A 51 -6.85 2.85 -11.29
N TYR A 52 -7.86 2.19 -11.87
CA TYR A 52 -8.50 1.02 -11.25
C TYR A 52 -7.49 -0.12 -11.07
N CYS A 53 -6.68 -0.40 -12.10
CA CYS A 53 -5.63 -1.42 -12.02
C CYS A 53 -4.59 -1.05 -10.94
N PHE A 54 -4.14 0.21 -10.89
CA PHE A 54 -3.21 0.65 -9.86
C PHE A 54 -3.79 0.54 -8.44
N GLY A 55 -5.07 0.89 -8.27
CA GLY A 55 -5.76 0.84 -6.98
C GLY A 55 -5.81 -0.56 -6.38
N ASP A 56 -6.04 -1.59 -7.21
CA ASP A 56 -6.09 -3.00 -6.79
C ASP A 56 -4.72 -3.50 -6.28
N TRP A 57 -3.66 -3.20 -7.02
CA TRP A 57 -2.28 -3.50 -6.61
C TRP A 57 -1.86 -2.74 -5.35
N LEU A 58 -2.31 -1.49 -5.21
CA LEU A 58 -2.07 -0.70 -4.00
C LEU A 58 -2.78 -1.27 -2.77
N ALA A 59 -4.04 -1.70 -2.90
CA ALA A 59 -4.79 -2.32 -1.81
C ALA A 59 -4.06 -3.56 -1.27
N THR A 60 -3.60 -4.43 -2.18
CA THR A 60 -2.81 -5.61 -1.84
C THR A 60 -1.53 -5.26 -1.09
N ALA A 61 -0.79 -4.24 -1.55
CA ALA A 61 0.42 -3.78 -0.88
C ALA A 61 0.16 -3.24 0.54
N LEU A 62 -0.97 -2.54 0.73
CA LEU A 62 -1.38 -2.01 2.03
C LEU A 62 -1.69 -3.12 3.05
N GLU A 63 -2.29 -4.23 2.61
CA GLU A 63 -2.56 -5.37 3.51
C GLU A 63 -1.27 -6.00 4.04
N PHE A 64 -0.26 -6.18 3.17
CA PHE A 64 1.05 -6.68 3.59
C PHE A 64 1.78 -5.71 4.51
N GLN A 65 1.66 -4.41 4.26
CA GLN A 65 2.30 -3.38 5.06
C GLN A 65 1.65 -3.26 6.44
N LEU A 66 0.33 -3.41 6.53
CA LEU A 66 -0.39 -3.51 7.80
C LEU A 66 0.06 -4.76 8.59
N ALA A 67 0.24 -5.89 7.92
CA ALA A 67 0.75 -7.10 8.57
C ALA A 67 2.17 -6.90 9.12
N ALA A 68 3.04 -6.18 8.40
CA ALA A 68 4.38 -5.82 8.87
C ALA A 68 4.32 -4.90 10.11
N ASP A 69 3.39 -3.95 10.14
CA ASP A 69 3.16 -3.03 11.27
C ASP A 69 2.69 -3.74 12.54
N ILE A 70 1.78 -4.71 12.39
CA ILE A 70 1.30 -5.55 13.50
C ILE A 70 2.46 -6.37 14.09
N LEU A 71 3.35 -6.87 13.24
CA LEU A 71 4.56 -7.59 13.66
C LEU A 71 5.52 -6.66 14.42
N ALA A 72 5.79 -5.47 13.90
CA ALA A 72 6.68 -4.49 14.52
C ALA A 72 6.19 -4.09 15.92
N THR A 73 4.90 -3.73 16.04
CA THR A 73 4.28 -3.33 17.32
C THR A 73 4.25 -4.43 18.38
N THR A 74 4.32 -5.70 17.97
CA THR A 74 4.38 -6.85 18.90
C THR A 74 5.75 -6.98 19.58
N VAL A 75 6.82 -6.51 18.94
CA VAL A 75 8.21 -6.70 19.41
C VAL A 75 8.80 -5.46 20.04
N ASP A 76 8.67 -4.30 19.39
CA ASP A 76 9.08 -3.02 19.92
C ASP A 76 8.00 -1.99 19.58
N PRO A 77 7.24 -1.49 20.57
CA PRO A 77 6.25 -0.44 20.34
C PRO A 77 6.96 0.90 20.11
N ASP A 78 7.68 1.05 19.00
CA ASP A 78 8.29 2.31 18.54
C ASP A 78 7.30 3.05 17.63
N LEU A 79 6.47 3.89 18.25
CA LEU A 79 5.33 4.54 17.61
C LEU A 79 5.73 5.65 16.61
N ASP A 80 6.92 6.24 16.74
CA ASP A 80 7.30 7.43 15.99
C ASP A 80 7.56 7.11 14.50
N SER A 81 8.25 5.99 14.26
CA SER A 81 8.54 5.50 12.90
C SER A 81 7.27 5.02 12.19
N LEU A 82 6.39 4.34 12.92
CA LEU A 82 5.07 3.88 12.47
C LEU A 82 4.19 5.05 12.01
N ILE A 83 4.10 6.10 12.84
CA ILE A 83 3.28 7.28 12.58
C ILE A 83 3.74 7.99 11.30
N LYS A 84 5.05 8.08 11.07
CA LYS A 84 5.60 8.74 9.87
C LYS A 84 5.23 7.99 8.59
N LEU A 85 5.29 6.67 8.62
CA LEU A 85 4.86 5.79 7.53
C LEU A 85 3.35 5.85 7.30
N ALA A 86 2.56 5.85 8.38
CA ALA A 86 1.11 6.01 8.33
C ALA A 86 0.69 7.35 7.71
N ILE A 87 1.38 8.45 8.05
CA ILE A 87 1.14 9.78 7.46
C ILE A 87 1.38 9.76 5.95
N ILE A 88 2.47 9.15 5.48
CA ILE A 88 2.76 9.05 4.04
C ILE A 88 1.70 8.20 3.32
N ALA A 89 1.26 7.10 3.93
CA ALA A 89 0.18 6.27 3.39
C ALA A 89 -1.15 7.04 3.33
N LEU A 90 -1.45 7.85 4.34
CA LEU A 90 -2.67 8.64 4.42
C LEU A 90 -2.71 9.76 3.37
N ILE A 91 -1.58 10.45 3.16
CA ILE A 91 -1.43 11.43 2.07
C ILE A 91 -1.68 10.77 0.71
N ARG A 92 -1.16 9.56 0.50
CA ARG A 92 -1.37 8.78 -0.73
C ARG A 92 -2.85 8.41 -0.92
N THR A 93 -3.51 7.93 0.12
CA THR A 93 -4.94 7.60 0.10
C THR A 93 -5.79 8.83 -0.18
N PHE A 94 -5.48 9.96 0.45
CA PHE A 94 -6.21 11.20 0.28
C PHE A 94 -6.10 11.75 -1.15
N LEU A 95 -4.89 11.78 -1.71
CA LEU A 95 -4.66 12.19 -3.10
C LEU A 95 -5.35 11.24 -4.09
N ASN A 96 -5.26 9.93 -3.86
CA ASN A 96 -5.91 8.95 -4.74
C ASN A 96 -7.44 9.02 -4.66
N TYR A 97 -8.00 9.22 -3.47
CA TYR A 97 -9.43 9.40 -3.22
C TYR A 97 -9.96 10.69 -3.84
N PHE A 98 -9.28 11.82 -3.64
CA PHE A 98 -9.71 13.10 -4.23
C PHE A 98 -9.72 13.04 -5.74
N LEU A 99 -8.69 12.43 -6.32
CA LEU A 99 -8.55 12.30 -7.76
C LEU A 99 -9.52 11.25 -8.35
N ALA A 100 -9.99 10.27 -7.55
CA ALA A 100 -11.12 9.40 -7.89
C ALA A 100 -12.47 10.16 -7.84
N LYS A 101 -12.66 11.00 -6.83
CA LYS A 101 -13.86 11.82 -6.63
C LYS A 101 -14.03 12.92 -7.69
N GLU A 102 -12.93 13.53 -8.14
CA GLU A 102 -12.94 14.50 -9.26
C GLU A 102 -13.36 13.85 -10.60
N LEU A 103 -13.01 12.58 -10.80
CA LEU A 103 -13.45 11.82 -11.98
C LEU A 103 -14.94 11.49 -11.96
N GLU A 104 -15.53 11.37 -10.78
CA GLU A 104 -16.96 11.16 -10.57
C GLU A 104 -17.78 12.42 -10.85
N HIS A 105 -17.15 13.59 -10.84
CA HIS A 105 -17.80 14.90 -11.00
C HIS A 105 -17.92 15.41 -12.46
N LYS A 106 -17.85 14.54 -13.47
CA LYS A 106 -18.25 14.94 -14.84
C LYS A 106 -19.71 14.52 -15.10
N PRO A 107 -20.63 15.50 -15.26
CA PRO A 107 -22.03 15.24 -15.54
C PRO A 107 -22.20 14.55 -16.89
N GLU A 108 -23.22 13.71 -16.95
CA GLU A 108 -23.74 12.94 -18.08
C GLU A 108 -24.26 13.82 -19.24
N LEU A 109 -23.45 14.77 -19.70
CA LEU A 109 -23.75 15.56 -20.89
C LEU A 109 -23.07 14.90 -22.09
N GLU A 110 -23.68 13.83 -22.58
CA GLU A 110 -23.94 13.59 -24.01
C GLU A 110 -25.15 12.65 -24.08
N GLN A 111 -26.28 13.29 -23.84
CA GLN A 111 -27.61 12.80 -24.15
C GLN A 111 -27.74 12.42 -25.64
N LYS A 112 -28.51 11.36 -25.90
CA LYS A 112 -29.64 11.42 -26.85
C LYS A 112 -29.35 12.05 -28.23
N LYS A 113 -28.88 11.22 -29.17
CA LYS A 113 -29.13 11.28 -30.63
C LYS A 113 -28.43 10.04 -31.21
N SER A 114 -29.03 9.14 -31.95
CA SER A 114 -30.26 9.11 -32.76
C SER A 114 -30.69 7.65 -32.92
#